data_AF-A0A5B7A7R1-F1
#
_entry.id   AF-A0A5B7A7R1-F1
#
_cell.length_a   1.000
_cell.length_b   1.000
_cell.length_c   1.000
_cell.angle_alpha   90.00
_cell.angle_beta   90.00
_cell.angle_gamma   90.00
#
_symmetry.space_group_name_H-M   'P 1'
#
loop_
_entity.id
_entity.type
_entity.pdbx_description
1 polymer ?
#
loop_
_entity_poly.entity_id
_entity_poly.type
_entity_poly.pdbx_seq_one_letter_code
_entity_poly.pdbx_strand_id
1 'polypeptide(L)'
;MPSAKGLVPEKHPHFIGTYWGAVSTAFCAEIVESADAYLFAGPIFNDYSSVGSSLLLKKEKAIIVQPNRVVIANGSAFGCVLMKDFLEALAKRLKRNTTAFENYHRIYVSEGHPLKCEPKEALRVNILFQHIQKMLSSATVVISETGDSWFNCQKLKLPEECG
;
A
#
# COMPACT_ATOMS: atom_id res chain seq x y z
N MET A 1 3.43 -1.06 -1.42
CA MET A 1 4.12 -1.28 -2.71
C MET A 1 3.06 -1.29 -3.80
N PRO A 2 3.29 -0.64 -4.95
CA PRO A 2 2.26 -0.42 -5.98
C PRO A 2 1.68 -1.71 -6.58
N SER A 3 2.54 -2.70 -6.85
CA SER A 3 2.14 -3.98 -7.46
C SER A 3 1.35 -4.92 -6.53
N ALA A 4 1.13 -4.53 -5.27
CA ALA A 4 0.42 -5.32 -4.28
C ALA A 4 -1.04 -4.86 -4.06
N LYS A 5 -1.56 -3.97 -4.91
CA LYS A 5 -2.96 -3.52 -4.86
C LYS A 5 -3.89 -4.74 -4.93
N GLY A 6 -4.82 -4.83 -3.98
CA GLY A 6 -5.76 -5.95 -3.88
C GLY A 6 -5.24 -7.21 -3.18
N LEU A 7 -4.02 -7.21 -2.62
CA LEU A 7 -3.53 -8.32 -1.78
C LEU A 7 -3.83 -8.14 -0.28
N VAL A 8 -4.30 -6.95 0.11
CA VAL A 8 -4.69 -6.62 1.49
C VAL A 8 -6.06 -5.94 1.43
N PRO A 9 -7.03 -6.37 2.27
CA PRO A 9 -8.35 -5.74 2.32
C PRO A 9 -8.27 -4.25 2.67
N GLU A 10 -8.74 -3.38 1.78
CA GLU A 10 -8.64 -1.91 1.96
C GLU A 10 -9.60 -1.37 3.03
N LYS A 11 -10.61 -2.16 3.38
CA LYS A 11 -11.58 -1.86 4.44
C LYS A 11 -11.07 -2.24 5.83
N HIS A 12 -9.91 -2.88 5.92
CA HIS A 12 -9.30 -3.17 7.21
C HIS A 12 -9.00 -1.85 7.96
N PRO A 13 -9.33 -1.72 9.25
CA PRO A 13 -9.24 -0.45 9.98
C PRO A 13 -7.83 0.13 10.05
N HIS A 14 -6.79 -0.71 9.91
CA HIS A 14 -5.39 -0.27 9.89
C HIS A 14 -4.81 -0.07 8.48
N PHE A 15 -5.62 -0.15 7.43
CA PHE A 15 -5.18 0.13 6.07
C PHE A 15 -5.09 1.64 5.84
N ILE A 16 -3.89 2.13 5.53
CA ILE A 16 -3.62 3.58 5.35
C ILE A 16 -3.36 3.96 3.88
N GLY A 17 -3.49 3.01 2.96
CA GLY A 17 -3.30 3.21 1.54
C GLY A 17 -2.04 2.56 0.97
N THR A 18 -1.58 3.08 -0.16
CA THR A 18 -0.44 2.57 -0.91
C THR A 18 0.82 3.35 -0.58
N TYR A 19 1.83 2.64 -0.06
CA TYR A 19 3.19 3.15 -0.04
C TYR A 19 3.87 2.97 -1.41
N TRP A 20 4.32 4.08 -2.00
CA TRP A 20 5.07 4.19 -3.24
C TRP A 20 5.90 5.50 -3.27
N GLY A 21 6.65 5.78 -2.20
CA GLY A 21 7.49 6.98 -2.11
C GLY A 21 6.69 8.28 -2.30
N ALA A 22 7.20 9.19 -3.14
CA ALA A 22 6.57 10.49 -3.42
C ALA A 22 5.16 10.42 -4.07
N VAL A 23 4.77 9.26 -4.61
CA VAL A 23 3.44 9.04 -5.21
C VAL A 23 2.54 8.15 -4.34
N SER A 24 2.86 8.03 -3.05
CA SER A 24 2.04 7.31 -2.08
C SER A 24 0.65 7.92 -1.95
N THR A 25 -0.27 7.14 -1.38
CA THR A 25 -1.49 7.70 -0.79
C THR A 25 -1.13 8.80 0.21
N ALA A 26 -1.93 9.86 0.28
CA ALA A 26 -1.66 11.01 1.15
C ALA A 26 -1.35 10.56 2.59
N PHE A 27 -0.31 11.16 3.19
CA PHE A 27 0.18 10.87 4.54
C PHE A 27 0.77 9.47 4.76
N CYS A 28 0.68 8.54 3.79
CA CYS A 28 1.19 7.19 3.94
C CYS A 28 2.72 7.15 3.94
N ALA A 29 3.37 7.93 3.06
CA ALA A 29 4.83 7.98 2.98
C ALA A 29 5.45 8.49 4.28
N GLU A 30 4.89 9.57 4.82
CA GLU A 30 5.33 10.22 6.06
C GLU A 30 5.30 9.23 7.23
N ILE A 31 4.29 8.37 7.30
CA ILE A 31 4.17 7.36 8.35
C ILE A 31 5.12 6.20 8.15
N VAL A 32 5.26 5.69 6.92
CA VAL A 32 6.17 4.56 6.63
C VAL A 32 7.62 4.97 6.82
N GLU A 33 8.00 6.16 6.36
CA GLU A 33 9.40 6.62 6.36
C GLU A 33 9.85 7.17 7.72
N SER A 34 8.92 7.68 8.54
CA SER A 34 9.21 8.08 9.92
C SER A 34 9.19 6.92 10.93
N ALA A 35 8.65 5.75 10.56
CA ALA A 35 8.55 4.61 11.45
C ALA A 35 9.90 4.14 12.01
N ASP A 36 9.90 3.62 13.23
CA ASP A 36 11.10 3.07 13.87
C ASP A 36 11.48 1.69 13.33
N ALA A 37 10.50 0.96 12.79
CA ALA A 37 10.68 -0.31 12.12
C ALA A 37 9.57 -0.52 11.08
N TYR A 38 9.87 -1.29 10.03
CA TYR A 38 8.87 -1.74 9.05
C TYR A 38 9.07 -3.20 8.72
N LEU A 39 7.94 -3.88 8.59
CA LEU A 39 7.86 -5.26 8.13
C LEU A 39 7.38 -5.25 6.68
N PHE A 40 8.24 -5.69 5.78
CA PHE A 40 7.91 -5.90 4.38
C PHE A 40 7.67 -7.39 4.12
N ALA A 41 6.44 -7.75 3.76
CA ALA A 41 6.09 -9.10 3.34
C ALA A 41 6.13 -9.21 1.81
N GLY A 42 7.02 -10.06 1.29
CA GLY A 42 7.23 -10.29 -0.13
C GLY A 42 7.60 -9.05 -0.95
N PRO A 43 8.44 -8.13 -0.47
CA PRO A 43 8.73 -6.93 -1.25
C PRO A 43 9.54 -7.25 -2.49
N ILE A 44 9.22 -6.57 -3.58
CA ILE A 44 10.03 -6.50 -4.79
C ILE A 44 10.47 -5.05 -4.95
N PHE A 45 11.73 -4.77 -4.62
CA PHE A 45 12.33 -3.45 -4.83
C PHE A 45 13.04 -3.44 -6.19
N ASN A 46 12.50 -2.66 -7.12
CA ASN A 46 13.08 -2.32 -8.42
C ASN A 46 13.02 -0.81 -8.62
N ASP A 47 13.55 -0.32 -9.74
CA ASP A 47 13.52 1.09 -10.12
C ASP A 47 12.10 1.68 -10.13
N TYR A 48 11.09 0.98 -10.63
CA TYR A 48 9.70 1.45 -10.63
C TYR A 48 9.09 1.57 -9.22
N SER A 49 9.15 0.49 -8.43
CA SER A 49 8.58 0.44 -7.08
C SER A 49 9.32 1.32 -6.08
N SER A 50 10.58 1.64 -6.36
CA SER A 50 11.40 2.55 -5.56
C SER A 50 11.41 3.99 -6.07
N VAL A 51 10.62 4.31 -7.10
CA VAL A 51 10.53 5.65 -7.70
C VAL A 51 11.94 6.16 -8.06
N GLY A 52 12.71 5.35 -8.79
CA GLY A 52 14.08 5.66 -9.16
C GLY A 52 15.05 5.67 -7.98
N SER A 53 14.92 4.73 -7.05
CA SER A 53 15.74 4.63 -5.83
C SER A 53 15.65 5.83 -4.88
N SER A 54 14.48 6.49 -4.81
CA SER A 54 14.26 7.69 -3.99
C SER A 54 13.53 7.43 -2.66
N LEU A 55 13.17 6.17 -2.36
CA LEU A 55 12.52 5.82 -1.09
C LEU A 55 13.43 6.14 0.11
N LEU A 56 12.88 6.76 1.16
CA LEU A 56 13.67 7.11 2.36
C LEU A 56 13.72 5.98 3.40
N LEU A 57 13.78 4.73 2.93
CA LEU A 57 13.86 3.54 3.76
C LEU A 57 15.32 3.23 4.18
N LYS A 58 15.54 3.10 5.48
CA LYS A 58 16.76 2.63 6.15
C LYS A 58 16.82 1.10 6.31
N LYS A 59 17.82 0.42 5.75
CA LYS A 59 17.85 -1.06 5.78
C LYS A 59 17.92 -1.61 7.22
N GLU A 60 18.54 -0.87 8.13
CA GLU A 60 18.65 -1.15 9.56
C GLU A 60 17.31 -1.14 10.32
N LYS A 61 16.26 -0.54 9.76
CA LYS A 61 14.90 -0.56 10.32
C LYS A 61 14.00 -1.65 9.69
N ALA A 62 14.52 -2.37 8.69
CA ALA A 62 13.74 -3.28 7.86
C ALA A 62 13.69 -4.70 8.41
N ILE A 63 12.50 -5.28 8.48
CA ILE A 63 12.30 -6.74 8.53
C ILE A 63 11.78 -7.16 7.16
N ILE A 64 12.64 -7.83 6.39
CA ILE A 64 12.31 -8.30 5.04
C ILE A 64 11.93 -9.76 5.10
N VAL A 65 10.66 -10.05 4.90
CA VAL A 65 10.12 -11.41 4.84
C VAL A 65 9.96 -11.78 3.37
N GLN A 66 10.79 -12.69 2.89
CA GLN A 66 10.71 -13.32 1.57
C GLN A 66 9.99 -14.67 1.68
N PRO A 67 9.56 -15.32 0.57
CA PRO A 67 8.80 -16.57 0.62
C PRO A 67 9.40 -17.68 1.48
N ASN A 68 10.74 -17.78 1.54
CA ASN A 68 11.47 -18.83 2.26
C ASN A 68 12.64 -18.30 3.13
N ARG A 69 12.64 -16.99 3.45
CA ARG A 69 13.76 -16.32 4.14
C ARG A 69 13.30 -15.08 4.87
N VAL A 70 13.90 -14.79 6.02
CA VAL A 70 13.69 -13.53 6.75
C VAL A 70 15.03 -12.84 6.97
N VAL A 71 15.11 -11.54 6.70
CA VAL A 71 16.28 -10.70 7.01
C VAL A 71 15.85 -9.61 7.97
N ILE A 72 16.58 -9.45 9.07
CA ILE A 72 16.26 -8.48 10.13
C ILE A 72 17.34 -7.40 10.18
N ALA A 73 16.93 -6.14 10.10
CA ALA A 73 17.75 -4.95 10.28
C ALA A 73 19.04 -4.94 9.41
N ASN A 74 18.96 -5.46 8.19
CA ASN A 74 20.12 -5.65 7.29
C ASN A 74 21.27 -6.50 7.88
N GLY A 75 20.98 -7.29 8.92
CA GLY A 75 21.93 -8.13 9.62
C GLY A 75 21.61 -9.61 9.40
N SER A 76 21.12 -10.26 10.46
CA SER A 76 20.86 -11.70 10.45
C SER A 76 19.84 -12.09 9.38
N ALA A 77 20.20 -13.13 8.62
CA ALA A 77 19.36 -13.78 7.63
C ALA A 77 19.04 -15.20 8.08
N PHE A 78 17.75 -15.54 8.10
CA PHE A 78 17.23 -16.85 8.48
C PHE A 78 16.64 -17.50 7.23
N GLY A 79 17.29 -18.55 6.73
CA GLY A 79 16.81 -19.36 5.61
C GLY A 79 15.84 -20.45 6.08
N CYS A 80 15.16 -21.08 5.13
CA CYS A 80 14.21 -22.18 5.38
C CYS A 80 13.06 -21.78 6.32
N VAL A 81 12.68 -20.50 6.30
CA VAL A 81 11.53 -19.98 7.06
C VAL A 81 10.45 -19.57 6.06
N LEU A 82 9.33 -20.28 6.04
CA LEU A 82 8.21 -19.91 5.17
C LEU A 82 7.57 -18.61 5.64
N MET A 83 7.27 -17.71 4.69
CA MET A 83 6.60 -16.44 5.00
C MET A 83 5.32 -16.62 5.81
N LYS A 84 4.49 -17.61 5.40
CA LYS A 84 3.25 -17.95 6.10
C LYS A 84 3.50 -18.28 7.57
N ASP A 85 4.38 -19.24 7.83
CA ASP A 85 4.69 -19.72 9.18
C ASP A 85 5.30 -18.61 10.04
N PHE A 86 6.15 -17.77 9.45
CA PHE A 86 6.74 -16.62 10.13
C PHE A 86 5.66 -15.62 10.57
N LEU A 87 4.75 -15.23 9.68
CA LEU A 87 3.70 -14.26 9.98
C LEU A 87 2.71 -14.81 11.02
N GLU A 88 2.34 -16.10 10.92
CA GLU A 88 1.47 -16.77 11.91
C GLU A 88 2.13 -16.83 13.30
N ALA A 89 3.43 -17.17 13.36
CA ALA A 89 4.17 -17.21 14.62
C ALA A 89 4.39 -15.82 15.21
N LEU A 90 4.66 -14.82 14.38
CA LEU A 90 4.85 -13.43 14.79
C LEU A 90 3.56 -12.86 15.38
N ALA A 91 2.41 -13.08 14.74
CA ALA A 91 1.11 -12.60 15.20
C ALA A 91 0.78 -13.06 16.63
N LYS A 92 1.21 -14.26 17.02
CA LYS A 92 0.99 -14.83 18.37
C LYS A 92 1.91 -14.22 19.44
N ARG A 93 3.03 -13.62 19.05
CA ARG A 93 4.08 -13.12 19.96
C ARG A 93 4.20 -11.61 19.97
N LEU A 94 3.59 -10.93 19.01
CA LEU A 94 3.71 -9.49 18.85
C LEU A 94 3.01 -8.77 20.00
N LYS A 95 3.76 -7.94 20.72
CA LYS A 95 3.16 -6.95 21.63
C LYS A 95 2.57 -5.83 20.80
N ARG A 96 1.28 -5.54 20.98
CA ARG A 96 0.58 -4.47 20.27
C ARG A 96 1.32 -3.13 20.42
N ASN A 97 1.57 -2.48 19.28
CA ASN A 97 2.13 -1.13 19.19
C ASN A 97 1.27 -0.34 18.19
N THR A 98 0.70 0.78 18.64
CA THR A 98 -0.23 1.61 17.86
C THR A 98 0.38 2.93 17.40
N THR A 99 1.63 3.24 17.75
CA THR A 99 2.26 4.55 17.57
C THR A 99 2.19 5.05 16.12
N ALA A 100 2.57 4.22 15.14
CA ALA A 100 2.56 4.62 13.73
C ALA A 100 1.13 4.92 13.23
N PHE A 101 0.15 4.13 13.68
CA PHE A 101 -1.24 4.30 13.28
C PHE A 101 -1.92 5.51 13.95
N GLU A 102 -1.57 5.79 15.21
CA GLU A 102 -1.99 7.02 15.90
C GLU A 102 -1.38 8.26 15.27
N ASN A 103 -0.10 8.21 14.89
CA ASN A 103 0.55 9.29 14.16
C ASN A 103 -0.14 9.55 12.82
N TYR A 104 -0.52 8.49 12.09
CA TYR A 104 -1.31 8.61 10.86
C TYR A 104 -2.61 9.36 11.13
N HIS A 105 -3.38 8.94 12.13
CA HIS A 105 -4.65 9.58 12.48
C HIS A 105 -4.52 11.06 12.83
N ARG A 106 -3.39 11.49 13.42
CA ARG A 106 -3.15 12.90 13.78
C ARG A 106 -2.93 13.80 12.58
N ILE A 107 -2.34 13.28 11.51
CA ILE A 107 -2.01 14.05 10.30
C ILE A 107 -2.99 13.81 9.16
N TYR A 108 -3.84 12.78 9.28
CA TYR A 108 -4.78 12.38 8.25
C TYR A 108 -5.78 13.49 7.95
N VAL A 109 -5.91 13.78 6.66
CA VAL A 109 -6.97 14.63 6.10
C VAL A 109 -7.74 13.80 5.09
N SER A 110 -9.06 13.88 5.15
CA SER A 110 -9.94 13.17 4.22
C SER A 110 -9.65 13.55 2.77
N GLU A 111 -9.70 12.57 1.87
CA GLU A 111 -9.51 12.80 0.44
C GLU A 111 -10.61 13.72 -0.14
N GLY A 112 -10.20 14.62 -1.03
CA GLY A 112 -11.12 15.44 -1.81
C GLY A 112 -11.85 14.61 -2.87
N HIS A 113 -13.04 15.06 -3.25
CA HIS A 113 -13.81 14.45 -4.34
C HIS A 113 -13.68 15.31 -5.61
N PRO A 114 -13.65 14.70 -6.81
CA PRO A 114 -13.77 15.44 -8.04
C PRO A 114 -15.04 16.29 -8.05
N LEU A 115 -14.96 17.49 -8.61
CA LEU A 115 -16.13 18.34 -8.86
C LEU A 115 -17.10 17.61 -9.81
N LYS A 116 -18.41 17.87 -9.64
CA LYS A 116 -19.41 17.34 -10.56
C LYS A 116 -19.14 17.84 -11.97
N CYS A 117 -19.37 16.97 -12.95
CA CYS A 117 -19.27 17.24 -14.37
C CYS A 117 -20.70 17.23 -14.94
N GLU A 118 -21.04 18.20 -15.78
CA GLU A 118 -22.35 18.26 -16.41
C GLU A 118 -22.42 17.38 -17.67
N PRO A 119 -23.61 16.88 -18.05
CA PRO A 119 -23.77 16.14 -19.29
C PRO A 119 -23.28 16.97 -20.50
N LYS A 120 -22.48 16.33 -21.37
CA LYS A 120 -21.87 16.91 -22.59
C LYS A 120 -20.67 17.84 -22.36
N GLU A 121 -20.20 18.03 -21.13
CA GLU A 121 -18.88 18.64 -20.90
C GLU A 121 -17.75 17.72 -21.41
N ALA A 122 -16.60 18.32 -21.70
CA ALA A 122 -15.41 17.58 -22.11
C ALA A 122 -14.95 16.63 -20.99
N LEU A 123 -14.78 15.35 -21.32
CA LEU A 123 -14.41 14.32 -20.35
C LEU A 123 -13.01 14.57 -19.77
N ARG A 124 -12.89 14.45 -18.45
CA ARG A 124 -11.63 14.51 -17.71
C ARG A 124 -11.35 13.16 -17.04
N VAL A 125 -10.07 12.81 -16.89
CA VAL A 125 -9.64 11.51 -16.33
C VAL A 125 -10.19 11.29 -14.92
N ASN A 126 -10.15 12.31 -14.06
CA ASN A 126 -10.68 12.21 -12.69
C ASN A 126 -12.20 11.93 -12.65
N ILE A 127 -12.97 12.44 -13.61
CA ILE A 127 -14.40 12.17 -13.74
C ILE A 127 -14.62 10.74 -14.24
N LEU A 128 -13.87 10.30 -15.25
CA LEU A 128 -13.93 8.92 -15.76
C LEU A 128 -13.69 7.91 -14.62
N PHE A 129 -12.63 8.10 -13.83
CA PHE A 129 -12.32 7.20 -12.71
C PHE A 129 -13.32 7.30 -11.54
N GLN A 130 -14.01 8.44 -11.38
CA GLN A 130 -15.15 8.53 -10.46
C GLN A 130 -16.31 7.63 -10.89
N HIS A 131 -16.56 7.49 -12.20
CA HIS A 131 -17.55 6.55 -12.71
C HIS A 131 -17.09 5.10 -12.55
N ILE A 132 -15.84 4.79 -12.89
CA ILE A 132 -15.26 3.45 -12.69
C ILE A 132 -15.34 3.02 -11.22
N GLN A 133 -15.00 3.92 -10.28
CA GLN A 133 -15.11 3.67 -8.84
C GLN A 133 -16.52 3.21 -8.42
N LYS A 134 -17.57 3.78 -9.01
CA LYS A 134 -18.97 3.43 -8.72
C LYS A 134 -19.40 2.10 -9.33
N MET A 135 -18.66 1.61 -10.33
CA MET A 135 -18.91 0.32 -10.97
C MET A 135 -18.25 -0.84 -10.21
N LEU A 136 -17.32 -0.57 -9.28
CA LEU A 136 -16.61 -1.62 -8.55
C LEU A 136 -17.55 -2.33 -7.56
N SER A 137 -17.44 -3.66 -7.55
CA SER A 137 -18.10 -4.57 -6.60
C SER A 137 -17.12 -5.66 -6.18
N SER A 138 -17.49 -6.47 -5.17
CA SER A 138 -16.66 -7.63 -4.76
C SER A 138 -16.48 -8.67 -5.87
N ALA A 139 -17.32 -8.64 -6.92
CA ALA A 139 -17.22 -9.52 -8.08
C ALA A 139 -16.41 -8.91 -9.25
N THR A 140 -15.82 -7.72 -9.07
CA THR A 140 -15.13 -6.98 -10.14
C THR A 140 -13.63 -7.26 -10.13
N VAL A 141 -13.07 -7.62 -11.30
CA VAL A 141 -11.63 -7.62 -11.55
C VAL A 141 -11.29 -6.43 -12.45
N VAL A 142 -10.37 -5.57 -12.00
CA VAL A 142 -9.86 -4.45 -12.79
C VAL A 142 -8.51 -4.83 -13.37
N ILE A 143 -8.40 -4.82 -14.70
CA ILE A 143 -7.13 -5.00 -15.41
C ILE A 143 -6.61 -3.61 -15.75
N SER A 144 -5.50 -3.22 -15.12
CA SER A 144 -4.85 -1.93 -15.37
C SER A 144 -3.62 -2.11 -16.25
N GLU A 145 -3.69 -1.58 -17.47
CA GLU A 145 -2.54 -1.54 -18.37
C GLU A 145 -1.49 -0.50 -17.91
N THR A 146 -0.27 -0.67 -18.39
CA THR A 146 0.87 0.23 -18.26
C THR A 146 0.52 1.63 -18.79
N GLY A 147 0.89 2.65 -18.02
CA GLY A 147 0.65 4.06 -18.33
C GLY A 147 -0.08 4.77 -17.19
N ASP A 148 -0.81 5.83 -17.51
CA ASP A 148 -1.54 6.61 -16.50
C ASP A 148 -2.63 5.78 -15.77
N SER A 149 -3.08 4.71 -16.41
CA SER A 149 -4.00 3.73 -15.83
C SER A 149 -3.49 3.14 -14.51
N TRP A 150 -2.18 2.87 -14.38
CA TRP A 150 -1.61 2.40 -13.10
C TRP A 150 -1.89 3.37 -11.95
N PHE A 151 -1.61 4.66 -12.16
CA PHE A 151 -1.78 5.69 -11.13
C PHE A 151 -3.25 5.94 -10.81
N ASN A 152 -4.11 5.93 -11.81
CA ASN A 152 -5.55 6.12 -11.58
C ASN A 152 -6.21 4.91 -10.93
N CYS A 153 -5.83 3.68 -11.31
CA CYS A 153 -6.31 2.47 -10.65
C CYS A 153 -5.81 2.35 -9.21
N GLN A 154 -4.60 2.86 -8.92
CA GLN A 154 -4.10 2.87 -7.54
C GLN A 154 -4.96 3.72 -6.60
N LYS A 155 -5.61 4.77 -7.12
CA LYS A 155 -6.50 5.67 -6.38
C LYS A 155 -7.90 5.09 -6.15
N LEU A 156 -8.30 4.05 -6.88
CA LEU A 156 -9.58 3.37 -6.65
C LEU A 156 -9.60 2.73 -5.26
N LYS A 157 -10.72 2.84 -4.55
CA LYS A 157 -10.97 2.15 -3.29
C LYS A 157 -11.65 0.82 -3.57
N LEU A 158 -11.01 -0.27 -3.18
CA LEU A 158 -11.56 -1.61 -3.41
C LEU A 158 -12.69 -1.90 -2.41
N PRO A 159 -13.76 -2.58 -2.84
CA PRO A 159 -14.86 -2.98 -1.97
C PRO A 159 -14.46 -4.05 -0.94
N GLU A 160 -15.37 -4.38 -0.04
CA GLU A 160 -15.18 -5.49 0.90
C GLU A 160 -15.00 -6.82 0.16
N GLU A 161 -14.34 -7.78 0.81
CA GLU A 161 -14.03 -9.10 0.25
C GLU A 161 -13.05 -9.09 -0.95
N CYS A 162 -12.43 -7.94 -1.26
CA CYS A 162 -11.27 -7.86 -2.12
C CYS A 162 -9.98 -8.02 -1.29
N GLY A 163 -9.24 -9.12 -1.47
CA GLY A 163 -8.00 -9.42 -0.73
C GLY A 163 -7.74 -10.90 -0.57
#